data_AF-A0A9X4P0H8-F1
#
_entry.id   AF-A0A9X4P0H8-F1
#
_cell.length_a   1.000
_cell.length_b   1.000
_cell.length_c   1.000
_cell.angle_alpha   90.00
_cell.angle_beta   90.00
_cell.angle_gamma   90.00
#
_symmetry.space_group_name_H-M   'P 1'
#
loop_
_entity.id
_entity.type
_entity.pdbx_description
1 polymer ?
#
loop_
_entity_poly.entity_id
_entity_poly.type
_entity_poly.pdbx_seq_one_letter_code
_entity_poly.pdbx_strand_id
1 'polypeptide(L)'
;KMTPDKKRKLRNIAILSFLGLIGGTFAFTAFNQQAINDRLRDNEVEVGGRVHDYYNRDTENKDVFVENYGQTPIMARIRLSEFMEIQERGQENFTPVVEGTSRENTQGWSTYIPSANNLNIRTGEGADRLNQYSNLTFGWIRGGQIAPWYLPTFNHDEEDLRTASARDARDYLEEGATHPGEGTDGDWSEGESHDNSAGTWPGSMVIRETAQNLPQDHEPITLQAWATLEEEKKNGNFWVIDQNTGWAYWANVLNAGQTTSYLLDAAEMTPTADAINGTYYYGIHVDSQLISPEQEFEDENSASGDLSDLLTSIRTDADGNPFPDTDAPVSAFNFSRMESGRIFTMAGEQYRYLEDMGEGNHMIIRSKGFHMMTEVPIHIWYGSLDPEVHAIVQPVGNLGSVNTGVVGNMTWENGVQGWIPNLDSIAAEDLTTVNEEIGTKQAFNLTLGDVTRLSRNGVFSSPEERIASDGRAWMLRTGAGSSGPISLSWRVGANGLLSSASSNPAQHMDSDQRPALIINQGN
;
A
#
# COMPACT_ATOMS: atom_id res chain seq x y z
N LYS A 1 18.39 9.10 -39.12
CA LYS A 1 17.56 9.17 -40.35
C LYS A 1 16.54 8.03 -40.25
N MET A 2 15.29 8.33 -39.93
CA MET A 2 14.20 7.35 -39.79
C MET A 2 13.76 6.85 -41.17
N THR A 3 13.62 5.53 -41.34
CA THR A 3 13.00 4.87 -42.51
C THR A 3 12.54 3.47 -42.10
N PRO A 4 11.57 2.82 -42.77
CA PRO A 4 10.18 3.20 -42.94
C PRO A 4 9.27 1.99 -42.58
N ASP A 5 9.37 1.46 -41.36
CA ASP A 5 8.55 0.30 -40.92
C ASP A 5 7.21 0.65 -40.25
N LYS A 6 6.78 1.92 -40.31
CA LYS A 6 5.44 2.36 -39.85
C LYS A 6 4.39 2.49 -40.96
N LYS A 7 4.47 1.74 -42.07
CA LYS A 7 3.51 1.86 -43.20
C LYS A 7 2.98 0.54 -43.79
N ARG A 8 2.59 -0.44 -42.96
CA ARG A 8 1.82 -1.60 -43.44
C ARG A 8 0.84 -2.15 -42.40
N LYS A 9 -0.40 -1.67 -42.43
CA LYS A 9 -1.63 -2.44 -42.11
C LYS A 9 -2.87 -1.68 -42.60
N LEU A 10 -3.05 -1.63 -43.92
CA LEU A 10 -4.33 -1.35 -44.58
C LEU A 10 -4.17 -1.84 -46.02
N ARG A 11 -4.61 -3.07 -46.27
CA ARG A 11 -4.60 -3.67 -47.60
C ARG A 11 -6.03 -4.09 -47.96
N ASN A 12 -6.46 -3.64 -49.13
CA ASN A 12 -7.55 -4.14 -49.97
C ASN A 12 -8.98 -3.63 -49.67
N ILE A 13 -9.44 -2.63 -50.41
CA ILE A 13 -10.71 -2.73 -51.17
C ILE A 13 -10.51 -2.10 -52.55
N ALA A 14 -10.89 -2.84 -53.58
CA ALA A 14 -10.77 -2.49 -54.99
C ALA A 14 -12.15 -2.09 -55.58
N ILE A 15 -12.11 -1.08 -56.48
CA ILE A 15 -12.97 -0.86 -57.66
C ILE A 15 -14.44 -0.45 -57.45
N LEU A 16 -14.84 0.71 -58.02
CA LEU A 16 -15.74 0.76 -59.18
C LEU A 16 -15.79 2.15 -59.84
N SER A 17 -15.53 2.17 -61.16
CA SER A 17 -15.74 3.32 -62.05
C SER A 17 -17.16 3.28 -62.61
N PHE A 18 -17.83 4.44 -62.71
CA PHE A 18 -18.86 4.65 -63.74
C PHE A 18 -18.89 6.12 -64.19
N LEU A 19 -18.80 6.31 -65.51
CA LEU A 19 -18.94 7.57 -66.25
C LEU A 19 -20.42 7.77 -66.63
N GLY A 20 -20.92 9.00 -66.53
CA GLY A 20 -22.21 9.43 -67.08
C GLY A 20 -22.44 10.93 -66.90
N LEU A 21 -22.59 11.65 -68.01
CA LEU A 21 -22.52 13.11 -68.13
C LEU A 21 -23.94 13.71 -68.35
N ILE A 22 -24.15 14.92 -67.79
CA ILE A 22 -25.13 15.98 -68.17
C ILE A 22 -26.42 16.11 -67.35
N GLY A 23 -26.55 17.27 -66.66
CA GLY A 23 -27.76 18.13 -66.73
C GLY A 23 -28.51 18.45 -65.43
N GLY A 24 -28.25 19.64 -64.85
CA GLY A 24 -29.24 20.39 -64.06
C GLY A 24 -29.13 20.32 -62.52
N THR A 25 -29.02 21.52 -61.91
CA THR A 25 -29.05 21.84 -60.46
C THR A 25 -27.98 21.18 -59.58
N PHE A 26 -27.22 22.00 -58.83
CA PHE A 26 -26.30 21.51 -57.80
C PHE A 26 -27.08 20.78 -56.70
N ALA A 27 -27.28 19.48 -56.84
CA ALA A 27 -27.58 18.59 -55.73
C ALA A 27 -26.24 18.15 -55.15
N PHE A 28 -25.95 18.56 -53.92
CA PHE A 28 -24.86 17.97 -53.15
C PHE A 28 -25.19 16.49 -52.95
N THR A 29 -24.41 15.60 -53.57
CA THR A 29 -24.53 14.15 -53.40
C THR A 29 -23.23 13.60 -52.85
N ALA A 30 -23.22 13.22 -51.57
CA ALA A 30 -22.11 12.55 -50.93
C ALA A 30 -22.16 11.04 -51.22
N PHE A 31 -21.26 10.55 -52.07
CA PHE A 31 -21.06 9.11 -52.29
C PHE A 31 -19.74 8.68 -51.64
N ASN A 32 -19.74 7.52 -50.98
CA ASN A 32 -18.60 6.98 -50.21
C ASN A 32 -18.14 7.83 -49.01
N GLN A 33 -19.07 8.36 -48.22
CA GLN A 33 -18.72 8.77 -46.85
C GLN A 33 -18.55 7.50 -46.00
N GLN A 34 -17.33 7.29 -45.50
CA GLN A 34 -16.99 6.24 -44.56
C GLN A 34 -16.38 6.89 -43.33
N ALA A 35 -16.83 6.49 -42.15
CA ALA A 35 -16.23 6.85 -40.88
C ALA A 35 -15.72 5.56 -40.22
N ILE A 36 -14.48 5.58 -39.74
CA ILE A 36 -13.95 4.56 -38.84
C ILE A 36 -14.01 5.17 -37.44
N ASN A 37 -14.70 4.48 -36.54
CA ASN A 37 -14.51 4.67 -35.12
C ASN A 37 -13.36 3.75 -34.72
N ASP A 38 -12.17 4.30 -34.61
CA ASP A 38 -11.01 3.58 -34.09
C ASP A 38 -10.98 3.76 -32.56
N ARG A 39 -10.66 2.69 -31.83
CA ARG A 39 -10.50 2.71 -30.37
C ARG A 39 -9.17 2.05 -30.05
N LEU A 40 -8.18 2.88 -29.77
CA LEU A 40 -6.96 2.46 -29.10
C LEU A 40 -7.25 2.48 -27.59
N ARG A 41 -7.21 1.32 -26.95
CA ARG A 41 -7.30 1.17 -25.50
C ARG A 41 -6.16 0.28 -25.06
N ASP A 42 -5.28 0.81 -24.23
CA ASP A 42 -4.35 -0.03 -23.48
C ASP A 42 -5.16 -0.67 -22.35
N ASN A 43 -5.16 -2.00 -22.30
CA ASN A 43 -5.69 -2.69 -21.14
C ASN A 43 -4.58 -2.69 -20.09
N GLU A 44 -4.93 -2.35 -18.86
CA GLU A 44 -4.01 -2.44 -17.73
C GLU A 44 -3.65 -3.91 -17.46
N VAL A 45 -2.43 -4.12 -16.95
CA VAL A 45 -1.91 -5.46 -16.67
C VAL A 45 -2.56 -6.00 -15.40
N GLU A 46 -3.14 -7.20 -15.48
CA GLU A 46 -3.91 -7.79 -14.39
C GLU A 46 -3.01 -8.12 -13.19
N VAL A 47 -1.93 -8.87 -13.43
CA VAL A 47 -0.93 -9.26 -12.42
C VAL A 47 0.45 -8.82 -12.92
N GLY A 48 1.23 -8.13 -12.10
CA GLY A 48 2.58 -7.79 -12.49
C GLY A 48 3.38 -7.11 -11.39
N GLY A 49 4.63 -7.52 -11.23
CA GLY A 49 5.54 -6.90 -10.28
C GLY A 49 6.95 -6.76 -10.83
N ARG A 50 7.73 -5.89 -10.20
CA ARG A 50 9.10 -5.58 -10.63
C ARG A 50 10.01 -5.44 -9.41
N VAL A 51 11.18 -6.07 -9.49
CA VAL A 51 12.27 -5.81 -8.54
C VAL A 51 12.97 -4.52 -8.93
N HIS A 52 13.14 -3.63 -7.95
CA HIS A 52 14.01 -2.46 -8.05
C HIS A 52 15.36 -2.78 -7.44
N ASP A 53 16.41 -2.35 -8.15
CA ASP A 53 17.80 -2.50 -7.73
C ASP A 53 18.51 -1.17 -7.95
N TYR A 54 18.60 -0.35 -6.90
CA TYR A 54 19.30 0.91 -6.97
C TYR A 54 20.67 0.75 -6.32
N TYR A 55 21.72 1.01 -7.09
CA TYR A 55 23.09 0.80 -6.62
C TYR A 55 23.98 1.96 -7.00
N ASN A 56 24.75 2.45 -6.03
CA ASN A 56 25.80 3.43 -6.25
C ASN A 56 27.09 2.94 -5.59
N ARG A 57 28.10 2.68 -6.43
CA ARG A 57 29.36 2.11 -5.97
C ARG A 57 30.15 3.06 -5.05
N ASP A 58 29.96 4.38 -5.22
CA ASP A 58 30.77 5.39 -4.54
C ASP A 58 30.24 5.66 -3.11
N THR A 59 28.93 5.46 -2.90
CA THR A 59 28.29 5.60 -1.59
C THR A 59 28.00 4.27 -0.91
N GLU A 60 28.22 3.14 -1.61
CA GLU A 60 27.88 1.78 -1.17
C GLU A 60 26.38 1.59 -0.86
N ASN A 61 25.54 2.46 -1.44
CA ASN A 61 24.09 2.37 -1.35
C ASN A 61 23.59 1.19 -2.17
N LYS A 62 22.66 0.42 -1.62
CA LYS A 62 22.07 -0.73 -2.30
C LYS A 62 20.63 -0.93 -1.86
N ASP A 63 19.70 -0.35 -2.60
CA ASP A 63 18.27 -0.50 -2.33
C ASP A 63 17.70 -1.67 -3.14
N VAL A 64 17.04 -2.59 -2.44
CA VAL A 64 16.30 -3.71 -3.07
C VAL A 64 14.89 -3.76 -2.53
N PHE A 65 13.90 -3.67 -3.41
CA PHE A 65 12.48 -3.73 -3.07
C PHE A 65 11.63 -4.17 -4.26
N VAL A 66 10.34 -4.41 -4.04
CA VAL A 66 9.41 -4.90 -5.07
C VAL A 66 8.24 -3.94 -5.24
N GLU A 67 7.96 -3.57 -6.49
CA GLU A 67 6.75 -2.86 -6.92
C GLU A 67 5.69 -3.86 -7.42
N ASN A 68 4.42 -3.66 -7.06
CA ASN A 68 3.27 -4.25 -7.75
C ASN A 68 2.66 -3.21 -8.70
N TYR A 69 2.93 -3.35 -9.99
CA TYR A 69 2.37 -2.48 -11.01
C TYR A 69 1.05 -3.00 -11.62
N GLY A 70 0.64 -4.22 -11.25
CA GLY A 70 -0.60 -4.83 -11.69
C GLY A 70 -1.83 -4.26 -10.98
N GLN A 71 -2.98 -4.88 -11.26
CA GLN A 71 -4.28 -4.51 -10.68
C GLN A 71 -4.72 -5.44 -9.54
N THR A 72 -4.07 -6.60 -9.39
CA THR A 72 -4.36 -7.56 -8.32
C THR A 72 -3.21 -7.65 -7.32
N PRO A 73 -3.48 -8.07 -6.08
CA PRO A 73 -2.44 -8.33 -5.09
C PRO A 73 -1.43 -9.40 -5.56
N ILE A 74 -0.20 -9.30 -5.09
CA ILE A 74 0.86 -10.30 -5.31
C ILE A 74 1.52 -10.71 -3.99
N MET A 75 2.11 -11.90 -3.97
CA MET A 75 3.10 -12.34 -3.00
C MET A 75 4.49 -12.20 -3.62
N ALA A 76 5.46 -11.78 -2.82
CA ALA A 76 6.82 -11.55 -3.28
C ALA A 76 7.84 -12.30 -2.41
N ARG A 77 8.83 -12.91 -3.07
CA ARG A 77 10.06 -13.36 -2.41
C ARG A 77 11.30 -12.98 -3.20
N ILE A 78 12.38 -12.71 -2.48
CA ILE A 78 13.70 -12.37 -3.02
C ILE A 78 14.76 -13.27 -2.38
N ARG A 79 15.78 -13.66 -3.14
CA ARG A 79 16.98 -14.31 -2.62
C ARG A 79 18.22 -13.57 -3.10
N LEU A 80 19.11 -13.27 -2.17
CA LEU A 80 20.38 -12.60 -2.44
C LEU A 80 21.48 -13.65 -2.58
N SER A 81 22.41 -13.44 -3.51
CA SER A 81 23.64 -14.23 -3.63
C SER A 81 24.83 -13.32 -3.87
N GLU A 82 25.99 -13.65 -3.31
CA GLU A 82 27.16 -12.78 -3.30
C GLU A 82 28.36 -13.43 -3.98
N PHE A 83 29.16 -12.60 -4.64
CA PHE A 83 30.45 -13.00 -5.19
C PHE A 83 31.49 -11.93 -4.96
N MET A 84 32.71 -12.37 -4.67
CA MET A 84 33.87 -11.51 -4.57
C MET A 84 35.09 -12.19 -5.20
N GLU A 85 35.90 -11.42 -5.91
CA GLU A 85 37.21 -11.86 -6.42
C GLU A 85 38.26 -10.77 -6.23
N ILE A 86 39.50 -11.18 -6.01
CA ILE A 86 40.62 -10.29 -5.69
C ILE A 86 41.73 -10.48 -6.71
N GLN A 87 42.22 -9.39 -7.28
CA GLN A 87 43.44 -9.34 -8.06
C GLN A 87 44.50 -8.61 -7.24
N GLU A 88 45.43 -9.36 -6.65
CA GLU A 88 46.57 -8.76 -5.94
C GLU A 88 47.47 -7.98 -6.91
N ARG A 89 48.10 -6.92 -6.39
CA ARG A 89 49.01 -6.07 -7.16
C ARG A 89 50.15 -6.89 -7.75
N GLY A 90 50.23 -6.90 -9.08
CA GLY A 90 51.26 -7.64 -9.82
C GLY A 90 50.84 -9.06 -10.23
N GLN A 91 49.64 -9.51 -9.86
CA GLN A 91 49.01 -10.70 -10.43
C GLN A 91 48.24 -10.32 -11.70
N GLU A 92 48.21 -11.24 -12.66
CA GLU A 92 47.46 -11.04 -13.92
C GLU A 92 45.98 -11.41 -13.78
N ASN A 93 45.65 -12.36 -12.90
CA ASN A 93 44.30 -12.92 -12.79
C ASN A 93 43.62 -12.56 -11.46
N PHE A 94 42.30 -12.40 -11.51
CA PHE A 94 41.45 -12.40 -10.32
C PHE A 94 41.37 -13.81 -9.73
N THR A 95 41.35 -13.89 -8.40
CA THR A 95 41.13 -15.12 -7.64
C THR A 95 39.82 -14.98 -6.86
N PRO A 96 38.84 -15.89 -7.03
CA PRO A 96 37.59 -15.81 -6.29
C PRO A 96 37.83 -16.04 -4.81
N VAL A 97 37.15 -15.26 -3.96
CA VAL A 97 37.22 -15.38 -2.49
C VAL A 97 36.61 -16.72 -2.06
N VAL A 98 35.53 -17.15 -2.72
CA VAL A 98 34.93 -18.47 -2.52
C VAL A 98 35.38 -19.39 -3.64
N GLU A 99 36.14 -20.44 -3.31
CA GLU A 99 36.68 -21.37 -4.30
C GLU A 99 35.57 -22.00 -5.16
N GLY A 100 35.83 -22.17 -6.46
CA GLY A 100 34.87 -22.78 -7.38
C GLY A 100 33.78 -21.84 -7.93
N THR A 101 33.71 -20.60 -7.43
CA THR A 101 32.79 -19.57 -7.94
C THR A 101 33.42 -18.75 -9.07
N SER A 102 32.59 -18.10 -9.89
CA SER A 102 33.06 -17.22 -10.96
C SER A 102 32.09 -16.07 -11.24
N ARG A 103 32.64 -14.92 -11.65
CA ARG A 103 31.86 -13.71 -11.96
C ARG A 103 30.75 -13.92 -12.98
N GLU A 104 31.00 -14.72 -14.02
CA GLU A 104 30.06 -14.96 -15.12
C GLU A 104 28.95 -15.98 -14.80
N ASN A 105 29.02 -16.65 -13.64
CA ASN A 105 28.06 -17.68 -13.25
C ASN A 105 27.35 -17.28 -11.94
N THR A 106 26.34 -16.42 -12.04
CA THR A 106 25.55 -15.93 -10.90
C THR A 106 24.85 -17.05 -10.13
N GLN A 107 24.50 -18.15 -10.79
CA GLN A 107 23.90 -19.34 -10.16
C GLN A 107 24.89 -20.10 -9.25
N GLY A 108 26.20 -19.85 -9.41
CA GLY A 108 27.24 -20.40 -8.54
C GLY A 108 27.69 -19.45 -7.44
N TRP A 109 27.07 -18.27 -7.30
CA TRP A 109 27.40 -17.32 -6.24
C TRP A 109 26.91 -17.84 -4.88
N SER A 110 27.55 -17.40 -3.79
CA SER A 110 27.20 -17.85 -2.44
C SER A 110 25.87 -17.24 -2.02
N THR A 111 24.85 -18.06 -1.81
CA THR A 111 23.55 -17.61 -1.29
C THR A 111 23.70 -16.95 0.08
N TYR A 112 23.05 -15.81 0.28
CA TYR A 112 23.00 -15.14 1.58
C TYR A 112 22.11 -15.93 2.54
N ILE A 113 22.71 -16.57 3.53
CA ILE A 113 21.98 -17.29 4.57
C ILE A 113 22.32 -16.65 5.92
N PRO A 114 21.40 -15.89 6.55
CA PRO A 114 21.69 -15.25 7.83
C PRO A 114 21.79 -16.29 8.94
N SER A 115 22.49 -15.94 10.02
CA SER A 115 22.37 -16.68 11.27
C SER A 115 20.96 -16.54 11.83
N ALA A 116 20.49 -17.57 12.54
CA ALA A 116 19.13 -17.62 13.08
C ALA A 116 18.69 -16.39 13.92
N ASN A 117 19.64 -15.73 14.59
CA ASN A 117 19.35 -14.64 15.54
C ASN A 117 19.97 -13.30 15.10
N ASN A 118 20.63 -13.23 13.94
CA ASN A 118 21.26 -11.99 13.47
C ASN A 118 21.37 -12.02 11.95
N LEU A 119 20.62 -11.13 11.31
CA LEU A 119 20.61 -10.99 9.86
C LEU A 119 21.95 -10.56 9.29
N ASN A 120 22.76 -9.83 10.05
CA ASN A 120 24.03 -9.26 9.55
C ASN A 120 25.20 -10.25 9.60
N ILE A 121 24.97 -11.49 10.04
CA ILE A 121 26.00 -12.53 10.12
C ILE A 121 25.63 -13.63 9.14
N ARG A 122 26.40 -13.75 8.05
CA ARG A 122 26.24 -14.85 7.09
C ARG A 122 26.64 -16.17 7.72
N THR A 123 26.00 -17.23 7.27
CA THR A 123 26.31 -18.63 7.56
C THR A 123 26.33 -19.43 6.26
N GLY A 124 26.79 -20.69 6.33
CA GLY A 124 26.89 -21.55 5.16
C GLY A 124 28.21 -21.40 4.38
N GLU A 125 28.20 -21.82 3.12
CA GLU A 125 29.39 -21.87 2.28
C GLU A 125 29.88 -20.46 1.92
N GLY A 126 31.17 -20.19 2.13
CA GLY A 126 31.78 -18.89 1.82
C GLY A 126 31.58 -17.81 2.90
N ALA A 127 30.66 -18.01 3.86
CA ALA A 127 30.32 -17.04 4.88
C ALA A 127 31.53 -16.55 5.71
N ASP A 128 32.39 -17.46 6.18
CA ASP A 128 33.61 -17.11 6.95
C ASP A 128 34.54 -16.16 6.20
N ARG A 129 34.49 -16.16 4.86
CA ARG A 129 35.31 -15.30 4.01
C ARG A 129 34.57 -14.00 3.68
N LEU A 130 33.31 -14.07 3.25
CA LEU A 130 32.51 -12.90 2.88
C LEU A 130 32.25 -11.97 4.07
N ASN A 131 32.01 -12.52 5.27
CA ASN A 131 31.87 -11.74 6.51
C ASN A 131 33.11 -10.91 6.86
N GLN A 132 34.28 -11.20 6.25
CA GLN A 132 35.48 -10.38 6.47
C GLN A 132 35.48 -9.12 5.62
N TYR A 133 34.79 -9.10 4.48
CA TYR A 133 34.95 -8.09 3.44
C TYR A 133 33.75 -7.17 3.27
N SER A 134 32.53 -7.61 3.61
CA SER A 134 31.34 -6.79 3.43
C SER A 134 30.29 -6.99 4.53
N ASN A 135 29.52 -5.94 4.79
CA ASN A 135 28.35 -5.94 5.67
C ASN A 135 27.11 -5.53 4.86
N LEU A 136 26.01 -6.23 5.05
CA LEU A 136 24.72 -5.86 4.49
C LEU A 136 23.86 -5.20 5.56
N THR A 137 23.15 -4.15 5.18
CA THR A 137 22.16 -3.48 6.03
C THR A 137 20.77 -3.83 5.52
N PHE A 138 20.03 -4.62 6.30
CA PHE A 138 18.68 -5.04 5.96
C PHE A 138 17.63 -4.07 6.50
N GLY A 139 16.62 -3.80 5.69
CA GLY A 139 15.54 -2.89 6.06
C GLY A 139 15.95 -1.43 6.01
N TRP A 140 14.94 -0.58 6.02
CA TRP A 140 15.14 0.86 6.10
C TRP A 140 14.64 1.33 7.47
N ILE A 141 15.56 1.76 8.36
CA ILE A 141 15.19 2.34 9.65
C ILE A 141 15.99 3.62 9.90
N ARG A 142 15.30 4.75 9.74
CA ARG A 142 15.80 6.07 10.15
C ARG A 142 14.73 6.72 11.01
N GLY A 143 14.98 6.78 12.32
CA GLY A 143 14.02 7.30 13.28
C GLY A 143 13.54 8.72 12.91
N GLY A 144 12.22 8.88 12.78
CA GLY A 144 11.57 10.16 12.48
C GLY A 144 11.55 10.56 11.00
N GLN A 145 11.93 9.66 10.08
CA GLN A 145 11.74 9.85 8.64
C GLN A 145 10.51 9.08 8.16
N ILE A 146 9.87 9.58 7.11
CA ILE A 146 8.83 8.87 6.36
C ILE A 146 9.47 7.90 5.36
N ALA A 147 8.72 6.88 4.94
CA ALA A 147 9.22 5.87 4.02
C ALA A 147 9.83 6.49 2.75
N PRO A 148 10.88 5.87 2.16
CA PRO A 148 11.55 6.40 0.97
C PRO A 148 10.60 6.61 -0.20
N TRP A 149 10.95 7.55 -1.06
CA TRP A 149 10.33 7.72 -2.36
C TRP A 149 11.10 6.94 -3.41
N TYR A 150 10.40 6.46 -4.42
CA TYR A 150 10.98 5.81 -5.58
C TYR A 150 10.23 6.26 -6.83
N LEU A 151 10.86 6.11 -7.99
CA LEU A 151 10.17 6.24 -9.27
C LEU A 151 9.63 4.86 -9.70
N PRO A 152 8.31 4.73 -9.95
CA PRO A 152 7.71 3.49 -10.46
C PRO A 152 8.25 3.08 -11.84
N THR A 153 8.34 1.77 -12.09
CA THR A 153 8.93 1.21 -13.30
C THR A 153 8.17 1.59 -14.55
N PHE A 154 8.86 2.03 -15.60
CA PHE A 154 8.24 2.22 -16.92
C PHE A 154 7.80 0.90 -17.57
N ASN A 155 8.35 -0.23 -17.12
CA ASN A 155 8.20 -1.53 -17.77
C ASN A 155 7.14 -2.40 -17.12
N HIS A 156 5.92 -2.31 -17.67
CA HIS A 156 4.77 -3.11 -17.28
C HIS A 156 4.62 -4.39 -18.13
N ASP A 157 5.62 -4.80 -18.90
CA ASP A 157 5.57 -6.09 -19.61
C ASP A 157 5.83 -7.25 -18.65
N GLU A 158 4.84 -8.13 -18.49
CA GLU A 158 4.88 -9.30 -17.61
C GLU A 158 5.86 -10.38 -18.09
N GLU A 159 6.13 -10.43 -19.40
CA GLU A 159 7.07 -11.39 -19.99
C GLU A 159 8.52 -10.88 -19.99
N ASP A 160 8.71 -9.58 -19.72
CA ASP A 160 10.04 -8.98 -19.63
C ASP A 160 10.62 -9.23 -18.24
N LEU A 161 11.75 -9.93 -18.18
CA LEU A 161 12.40 -10.31 -16.91
C LEU A 161 13.40 -9.27 -16.41
N ARG A 162 13.58 -8.14 -17.12
CA ARG A 162 14.53 -7.09 -16.71
C ARG A 162 14.09 -6.40 -15.41
N THR A 163 14.99 -6.19 -14.47
CA THR A 163 14.69 -5.44 -13.25
C THR A 163 14.57 -3.94 -13.53
N ALA A 164 14.14 -3.16 -12.54
CA ALA A 164 14.30 -1.71 -12.54
C ALA A 164 15.65 -1.35 -11.89
N SER A 165 16.74 -1.52 -12.65
CA SER A 165 18.11 -1.28 -12.18
C SER A 165 18.56 0.15 -12.46
N ALA A 166 18.98 0.88 -11.43
CA ALA A 166 19.44 2.27 -11.53
C ALA A 166 20.96 2.41 -11.33
N ARG A 167 21.53 3.42 -12.01
CA ARG A 167 22.94 3.81 -11.94
C ARG A 167 23.94 2.69 -12.20
N ASP A 168 24.63 2.20 -11.16
CA ASP A 168 25.70 1.22 -11.26
C ASP A 168 25.16 -0.20 -11.15
N ALA A 169 23.86 -0.36 -10.85
CA ALA A 169 23.18 -1.64 -10.88
C ALA A 169 23.23 -2.21 -12.31
N ARG A 170 23.41 -3.52 -12.39
CA ARG A 170 23.46 -4.25 -13.65
C ARG A 170 22.31 -5.23 -13.69
N ASP A 171 21.34 -4.95 -14.56
CA ASP A 171 20.32 -5.92 -14.91
C ASP A 171 20.97 -7.16 -15.53
N TYR A 172 20.41 -8.34 -15.24
CA TYR A 172 20.98 -9.62 -15.69
C TYR A 172 20.93 -9.82 -17.21
N LEU A 173 19.95 -9.24 -17.90
CA LEU A 173 19.77 -9.41 -19.35
C LEU A 173 20.38 -8.26 -20.16
N GLU A 174 20.23 -7.02 -19.68
CA GLU A 174 20.75 -5.82 -20.34
C GLU A 174 22.23 -5.56 -20.00
N GLU A 175 22.73 -6.15 -18.90
CA GLU A 175 24.09 -5.95 -18.40
C GLU A 175 24.41 -4.49 -18.01
N GLY A 176 23.38 -3.72 -17.64
CA GLY A 176 23.45 -2.31 -17.28
C GLY A 176 22.17 -1.78 -16.65
N ALA A 177 22.09 -0.46 -16.51
CA ALA A 177 20.92 0.22 -15.96
C ALA A 177 19.72 0.14 -16.93
N THR A 178 18.56 -0.15 -16.38
CA THR A 178 17.26 -0.26 -17.06
C THR A 178 16.25 0.75 -16.49
N HIS A 179 16.67 1.55 -15.52
CA HIS A 179 15.84 2.53 -14.83
C HIS A 179 16.64 3.82 -14.54
N PRO A 180 16.01 5.01 -14.56
CA PRO A 180 16.69 6.24 -14.16
C PRO A 180 16.99 6.26 -12.66
N GLY A 181 17.88 7.19 -12.30
CA GLY A 181 18.30 7.45 -10.93
C GLY A 181 19.82 7.42 -10.81
N GLU A 182 20.32 8.13 -9.81
CA GLU A 182 21.73 8.12 -9.40
C GLU A 182 22.05 6.98 -8.43
N GLY A 183 21.03 6.21 -8.04
CA GLY A 183 21.18 5.00 -7.22
C GLY A 183 21.70 5.28 -5.81
N THR A 184 21.71 6.55 -5.40
CA THR A 184 22.08 6.98 -4.06
C THR A 184 20.90 6.81 -3.11
N ASP A 185 21.21 6.70 -1.84
CA ASP A 185 20.20 6.72 -0.79
C ASP A 185 19.33 7.99 -0.87
N GLY A 186 18.01 7.81 -0.85
CA GLY A 186 17.04 8.90 -0.89
C GLY A 186 17.09 9.74 -2.18
N ASP A 187 17.46 9.14 -3.31
CA ASP A 187 17.58 9.82 -4.62
C ASP A 187 16.29 10.54 -5.04
N TRP A 188 15.14 9.90 -4.82
CA TRP A 188 13.82 10.42 -5.21
C TRP A 188 13.14 11.18 -4.07
N SER A 189 12.31 12.16 -4.43
CA SER A 189 11.49 12.95 -3.49
C SER A 189 10.02 13.00 -3.89
N GLU A 190 9.16 13.41 -2.95
CA GLU A 190 7.72 13.63 -3.17
C GLU A 190 7.46 14.59 -4.35
N GLY A 191 6.53 14.19 -5.23
CA GLY A 191 6.06 15.03 -6.34
C GLY A 191 7.08 15.24 -7.47
N GLU A 192 8.20 14.52 -7.45
CA GLU A 192 9.15 14.49 -8.55
C GLU A 192 8.60 13.67 -9.72
N SER A 193 9.04 13.99 -10.94
CA SER A 193 8.65 13.24 -12.14
C SER A 193 9.81 13.02 -13.09
N HIS A 194 9.77 11.92 -13.82
CA HIS A 194 10.75 11.59 -14.85
C HIS A 194 10.06 11.32 -16.19
N ASP A 195 10.58 11.93 -17.27
CA ASP A 195 10.05 11.81 -18.63
C ASP A 195 10.79 10.72 -19.42
N ASN A 196 10.09 9.61 -19.74
CA ASN A 196 10.57 8.55 -20.63
C ASN A 196 9.99 8.66 -22.05
N SER A 197 9.47 9.81 -22.48
CA SER A 197 8.89 10.00 -23.82
C SER A 197 9.89 9.75 -24.97
N ALA A 198 11.19 9.85 -24.68
CA ALA A 198 12.25 9.52 -25.63
C ALA A 198 12.47 7.99 -25.80
N GLY A 199 11.91 7.17 -24.92
CA GLY A 199 12.12 5.72 -24.88
C GLY A 199 13.55 5.33 -24.52
N THR A 200 14.18 6.10 -23.63
CA THR A 200 15.55 5.81 -23.15
C THR A 200 15.56 4.55 -22.28
N TRP A 201 14.53 4.41 -21.44
CA TRP A 201 14.37 3.27 -20.54
C TRP A 201 13.33 2.29 -21.11
N PRO A 202 13.52 0.98 -20.92
CA PRO A 202 12.56 -0.04 -21.33
C PRO A 202 11.12 0.23 -20.85
N GLY A 203 10.14 -0.17 -21.64
CA GLY A 203 8.72 -0.04 -21.32
C GLY A 203 8.05 1.19 -21.94
N SER A 204 7.09 1.75 -21.19
CA SER A 204 6.18 2.79 -21.66
C SER A 204 6.85 4.15 -21.82
N MET A 205 6.53 4.83 -22.92
CA MET A 205 7.00 6.19 -23.23
C MET A 205 6.07 7.24 -22.58
N VAL A 206 6.13 7.32 -21.26
CA VAL A 206 5.27 8.18 -20.44
C VAL A 206 6.09 9.01 -19.46
N ILE A 207 5.46 10.01 -18.86
CA ILE A 207 5.97 10.67 -17.66
C ILE A 207 5.46 9.87 -16.46
N ARG A 208 6.34 9.59 -15.50
CA ARG A 208 5.96 9.00 -14.21
C ARG A 208 6.30 9.94 -13.09
N GLU A 209 5.42 10.00 -12.10
CA GLU A 209 5.65 10.68 -10.83
C GLU A 209 6.15 9.69 -9.80
N THR A 210 6.93 10.16 -8.85
CA THR A 210 7.42 9.35 -7.74
C THR A 210 6.27 8.86 -6.86
N ALA A 211 6.45 7.68 -6.28
CA ALA A 211 5.56 7.09 -5.30
C ALA A 211 6.35 6.75 -4.04
N GLN A 212 5.64 6.51 -2.95
CA GLN A 212 6.26 6.19 -1.68
C GLN A 212 6.28 4.68 -1.45
N ASN A 213 7.39 4.16 -0.94
CA ASN A 213 7.45 2.79 -0.43
C ASN A 213 6.49 2.62 0.76
N LEU A 214 6.02 1.39 0.99
CA LEU A 214 5.26 1.09 2.20
C LEU A 214 6.13 1.34 3.45
N PRO A 215 5.55 1.94 4.51
CA PRO A 215 6.26 2.11 5.77
C PRO A 215 6.57 0.75 6.37
N GLN A 216 7.72 0.67 7.03
CA GLN A 216 8.20 -0.56 7.64
C GLN A 216 7.55 -0.76 9.01
N ASP A 217 6.73 -1.80 9.12
CA ASP A 217 6.03 -2.17 10.36
C ASP A 217 6.99 -2.81 11.40
N HIS A 218 8.05 -3.47 10.91
CA HIS A 218 9.07 -4.14 11.70
C HIS A 218 10.37 -4.24 10.88
N GLU A 219 11.56 -4.26 11.50
CA GLU A 219 12.78 -4.63 10.76
C GLU A 219 12.64 -5.98 10.07
N PRO A 220 13.37 -6.24 8.96
CA PRO A 220 13.50 -7.59 8.46
C PRO A 220 13.96 -8.54 9.57
N ILE A 221 13.38 -9.72 9.62
CA ILE A 221 13.66 -10.74 10.64
C ILE A 221 13.88 -12.11 10.02
N THR A 222 14.38 -13.06 10.80
CA THR A 222 14.43 -14.47 10.39
C THR A 222 13.06 -15.14 10.52
N LEU A 223 12.84 -16.21 9.76
CA LEU A 223 11.64 -17.06 9.88
C LEU A 223 11.47 -17.61 11.31
N GLN A 224 12.59 -17.93 11.98
CA GLN A 224 12.55 -18.35 13.37
C GLN A 224 12.05 -17.24 14.31
N ALA A 225 12.47 -15.98 14.10
CA ALA A 225 11.98 -14.86 14.90
C ALA A 225 10.49 -14.58 14.61
N TRP A 226 10.09 -14.63 13.33
CA TRP A 226 8.70 -14.49 12.91
C TRP A 226 7.77 -15.50 13.60
N ALA A 227 8.19 -16.77 13.70
CA ALA A 227 7.41 -17.81 14.36
C ALA A 227 7.15 -17.55 15.87
N THR A 228 7.89 -16.61 16.47
CA THR A 228 7.72 -16.20 17.88
C THR A 228 6.86 -14.94 18.07
N LEU A 229 6.42 -14.30 16.99
CA LEU A 229 5.59 -13.10 17.05
C LEU A 229 4.19 -13.42 17.57
N GLU A 230 3.58 -12.41 18.20
CA GLU A 230 2.15 -12.38 18.49
C GLU A 230 1.37 -12.47 17.16
N GLU A 231 0.19 -13.10 17.17
CA GLU A 231 -0.55 -13.40 15.94
C GLU A 231 -0.89 -12.13 15.15
N GLU A 232 -1.27 -11.07 15.86
CA GLU A 232 -1.55 -9.74 15.31
C GLU A 232 -0.34 -9.04 14.66
N LYS A 233 0.88 -9.56 14.89
CA LYS A 233 2.14 -9.03 14.34
C LYS A 233 2.79 -9.94 13.30
N LYS A 234 2.14 -11.04 12.93
CA LYS A 234 2.68 -11.95 11.92
C LYS A 234 2.55 -11.42 10.49
N ASN A 235 1.51 -10.63 10.21
CA ASN A 235 1.26 -10.07 8.88
C ASN A 235 1.41 -8.56 8.87
N GLY A 236 2.51 -8.06 8.28
CA GLY A 236 2.80 -6.64 8.22
C GLY A 236 3.86 -6.31 7.17
N ASN A 237 4.14 -5.03 7.03
CA ASN A 237 5.03 -4.47 6.03
C ASN A 237 6.51 -4.66 6.40
N PHE A 238 6.98 -5.91 6.36
CA PHE A 238 8.37 -6.28 6.62
C PHE A 238 8.76 -7.58 5.91
N TRP A 239 10.06 -7.85 5.84
CA TRP A 239 10.62 -9.05 5.21
C TRP A 239 10.95 -10.14 6.23
N VAL A 240 10.66 -11.40 5.90
CA VAL A 240 10.99 -12.58 6.70
C VAL A 240 11.94 -13.47 5.92
N ILE A 241 13.18 -13.62 6.40
CA ILE A 241 14.24 -14.40 5.75
C ILE A 241 14.28 -15.82 6.33
N ASP A 242 14.03 -16.82 5.50
CA ASP A 242 14.25 -18.22 5.87
C ASP A 242 15.76 -18.49 5.96
N GLN A 243 16.24 -18.62 7.19
CA GLN A 243 17.63 -18.87 7.52
C GLN A 243 18.16 -20.25 7.07
N ASN A 244 17.35 -21.07 6.41
CA ASN A 244 17.79 -22.34 5.83
C ASN A 244 17.98 -22.28 4.31
N THR A 245 17.21 -21.43 3.62
CA THR A 245 17.19 -21.36 2.15
C THR A 245 17.69 -20.03 1.59
N GLY A 246 17.71 -18.97 2.42
CA GLY A 246 18.08 -17.62 2.01
C GLY A 246 16.97 -16.85 1.28
N TRP A 247 15.78 -17.44 1.10
CA TRP A 247 14.62 -16.73 0.57
C TRP A 247 14.05 -15.78 1.63
N ALA A 248 13.88 -14.52 1.24
CA ALA A 248 13.19 -13.48 1.99
C ALA A 248 11.77 -13.32 1.42
N TYR A 249 10.77 -13.43 2.28
CA TYR A 249 9.34 -13.34 1.93
C TYR A 249 8.78 -12.02 2.47
N TRP A 250 7.99 -11.32 1.66
CA TRP A 250 7.21 -10.19 2.15
C TRP A 250 6.08 -10.72 3.04
N ALA A 251 6.03 -10.29 4.31
CA ALA A 251 5.10 -10.82 5.31
C ALA A 251 3.67 -10.26 5.18
N ASN A 252 3.27 -9.82 4.00
CA ASN A 252 1.95 -9.32 3.69
C ASN A 252 1.64 -9.61 2.22
N VAL A 253 0.42 -9.32 1.78
CA VAL A 253 0.13 -9.19 0.34
C VAL A 253 0.50 -7.80 -0.12
N LEU A 254 1.10 -7.67 -1.30
CA LEU A 254 1.41 -6.38 -1.90
C LEU A 254 0.27 -6.00 -2.86
N ASN A 255 -0.56 -5.02 -2.50
CA ASN A 255 -1.69 -4.60 -3.33
C ASN A 255 -1.24 -3.80 -4.56
N ALA A 256 -2.16 -3.63 -5.50
CA ALA A 256 -1.95 -2.84 -6.72
C ALA A 256 -1.42 -1.43 -6.40
N GLY A 257 -0.37 -1.02 -7.12
CA GLY A 257 0.29 0.28 -6.95
C GLY A 257 1.15 0.41 -5.70
N GLN A 258 1.20 -0.60 -4.82
CA GLN A 258 2.07 -0.58 -3.65
C GLN A 258 3.47 -1.09 -3.98
N THR A 259 4.42 -0.67 -3.15
CA THR A 259 5.81 -1.14 -3.18
C THR A 259 6.27 -1.50 -1.79
N THR A 260 6.98 -2.60 -1.64
CA THR A 260 7.49 -3.05 -0.34
C THR A 260 8.41 -2.00 0.29
N SER A 261 8.65 -2.11 1.60
CA SER A 261 9.84 -1.50 2.20
C SER A 261 11.11 -2.19 1.67
N TYR A 262 12.28 -1.63 1.97
CA TYR A 262 13.55 -2.18 1.52
C TYR A 262 13.83 -3.53 2.18
N LEU A 263 14.23 -4.52 1.39
CA LEU A 263 14.90 -5.70 1.91
C LEU A 263 16.34 -5.35 2.28
N LEU A 264 17.05 -4.67 1.37
CA LEU A 264 18.42 -4.24 1.51
C LEU A 264 18.49 -2.72 1.32
N ASP A 265 19.26 -2.03 2.16
CA ASP A 265 19.48 -0.57 2.15
C ASP A 265 20.94 -0.24 1.82
N ALA A 266 21.89 -1.08 2.23
CA ALA A 266 23.31 -0.87 1.94
C ALA A 266 24.11 -2.17 1.84
N ALA A 267 25.20 -2.10 1.09
CA ALA A 267 26.19 -3.17 0.95
C ALA A 267 27.59 -2.58 1.15
N GLU A 268 27.96 -2.39 2.42
CA GLU A 268 29.16 -1.66 2.80
C GLU A 268 30.40 -2.57 2.83
N MET A 269 31.51 -2.09 2.27
CA MET A 269 32.77 -2.82 2.32
C MET A 269 33.48 -2.55 3.64
N THR A 270 34.10 -3.58 4.22
CA THR A 270 34.80 -3.45 5.49
C THR A 270 36.19 -2.85 5.29
N PRO A 271 36.83 -2.34 6.37
CA PRO A 271 38.24 -1.93 6.31
C PRO A 271 39.21 -3.03 5.83
N THR A 272 38.83 -4.30 5.93
CA THR A 272 39.62 -5.42 5.41
C THR A 272 39.62 -5.43 3.87
N ALA A 273 38.49 -5.11 3.25
CA ALA A 273 38.40 -4.98 1.80
C ALA A 273 39.19 -3.75 1.31
N ASP A 274 39.08 -2.62 2.01
CA ASP A 274 39.86 -1.42 1.70
C ASP A 274 41.37 -1.61 1.79
N ALA A 275 41.82 -2.53 2.64
CA ALA A 275 43.22 -2.87 2.84
C ALA A 275 43.79 -3.81 1.77
N ILE A 276 42.98 -4.30 0.82
CA ILE A 276 43.44 -5.19 -0.27
C ILE A 276 44.51 -4.48 -1.10
N ASN A 277 45.73 -5.03 -1.14
CA ASN A 277 46.80 -4.53 -1.99
C ASN A 277 46.60 -5.00 -3.43
N GLY A 278 45.66 -4.38 -4.14
CA GLY A 278 45.25 -4.81 -5.46
C GLY A 278 43.96 -4.12 -5.90
N THR A 279 43.15 -4.85 -6.64
CA THR A 279 41.75 -4.49 -6.92
C THR A 279 40.86 -5.66 -6.55
N TYR A 280 39.60 -5.39 -6.22
CA TYR A 280 38.60 -6.42 -6.00
C TYR A 280 37.34 -6.11 -6.80
N TYR A 281 36.59 -7.16 -7.10
CA TYR A 281 35.21 -7.06 -7.55
C TYR A 281 34.33 -7.68 -6.46
N TYR A 282 33.22 -7.01 -6.17
CA TYR A 282 32.15 -7.52 -5.32
C TYR A 282 30.82 -7.30 -6.03
N GLY A 283 29.90 -8.26 -5.90
CA GLY A 283 28.59 -8.19 -6.53
C GLY A 283 27.55 -8.95 -5.72
N ILE A 284 26.31 -8.43 -5.77
CA ILE A 284 25.12 -9.07 -5.22
C ILE A 284 24.18 -9.35 -6.39
N HIS A 285 23.74 -10.59 -6.51
CA HIS A 285 22.72 -11.05 -7.43
C HIS A 285 21.39 -11.13 -6.69
N VAL A 286 20.34 -10.57 -7.29
CA VAL A 286 18.98 -10.55 -6.75
C VAL A 286 18.12 -11.48 -7.60
N ASP A 287 17.68 -12.58 -7.00
CA ASP A 287 16.74 -13.53 -7.59
C ASP A 287 15.35 -13.32 -6.97
N SER A 288 14.26 -13.49 -7.72
CA SER A 288 12.92 -13.20 -7.22
C SER A 288 11.83 -14.09 -7.80
N GLN A 289 10.75 -14.25 -7.05
CA GLN A 289 9.49 -14.79 -7.55
C GLN A 289 8.35 -13.90 -7.06
N LEU A 290 7.55 -13.45 -8.02
CA LEU A 290 6.41 -12.56 -7.83
C LEU A 290 5.19 -13.29 -8.38
N ILE A 291 4.25 -13.65 -7.51
CA ILE A 291 3.13 -14.53 -7.87
C ILE A 291 1.82 -13.98 -7.35
N SER A 292 0.70 -14.34 -7.98
CA SER A 292 -0.62 -14.11 -7.38
C SER A 292 -0.79 -14.99 -6.12
N PRO A 293 -1.57 -14.57 -5.11
CA PRO A 293 -1.80 -15.35 -3.89
C PRO A 293 -2.33 -16.78 -4.12
N GLU A 294 -2.99 -17.02 -5.25
CA GLU A 294 -3.58 -18.30 -5.66
C GLU A 294 -2.56 -19.28 -6.26
N GLN A 295 -1.34 -18.82 -6.51
CA GLN A 295 -0.24 -19.62 -7.03
C GLN A 295 0.70 -20.06 -5.91
N GLU A 296 1.58 -21.00 -6.24
CA GLU A 296 2.62 -21.53 -5.33
C GLU A 296 3.99 -21.06 -5.79
N PHE A 297 4.86 -20.78 -4.82
CA PHE A 297 6.27 -20.55 -5.11
C PHE A 297 6.95 -21.86 -5.54
N GLU A 298 8.08 -21.73 -6.24
CA GLU A 298 8.91 -22.89 -6.53
C GLU A 298 9.42 -23.52 -5.22
N ASP A 299 9.38 -24.85 -5.17
CA ASP A 299 9.75 -25.67 -4.01
C ASP A 299 8.92 -25.46 -2.74
N GLU A 300 7.77 -24.78 -2.81
CA GLU A 300 6.87 -24.58 -1.66
C GLU A 300 6.42 -25.90 -1.01
N ASN A 301 6.27 -26.96 -1.80
CA ASN A 301 5.96 -28.30 -1.31
C ASN A 301 7.04 -28.91 -0.39
N SER A 302 8.24 -28.33 -0.37
CA SER A 302 9.34 -28.70 0.52
C SER A 302 9.50 -27.73 1.70
N ALA A 303 8.55 -26.82 1.92
CA ALA A 303 8.59 -25.84 2.99
C ALA A 303 8.68 -26.49 4.37
N SER A 304 9.40 -25.82 5.28
CA SER A 304 9.36 -26.14 6.71
C SER A 304 7.96 -25.83 7.28
N GLY A 305 7.67 -26.33 8.49
CA GLY A 305 6.40 -26.03 9.17
C GLY A 305 6.18 -24.52 9.33
N ASP A 306 7.18 -23.81 9.86
CA ASP A 306 7.10 -22.37 10.05
C ASP A 306 6.94 -21.60 8.72
N LEU A 307 7.59 -22.05 7.64
CA LEU A 307 7.42 -21.43 6.32
C LEU A 307 6.01 -21.68 5.75
N SER A 308 5.48 -22.89 5.93
CA SER A 308 4.10 -23.20 5.55
C SER A 308 3.09 -22.33 6.31
N ASP A 309 3.34 -22.07 7.59
CA ASP A 309 2.50 -21.20 8.42
C ASP A 309 2.58 -19.74 7.93
N LEU A 310 3.78 -19.24 7.62
CA LEU A 310 3.97 -17.90 7.04
C LEU A 310 3.21 -17.73 5.73
N LEU A 311 3.40 -18.66 4.78
CA LEU A 311 2.76 -18.58 3.47
C LEU A 311 1.23 -18.71 3.57
N THR A 312 0.73 -19.50 4.51
CA THR A 312 -0.70 -19.60 4.79
C THR A 312 -1.23 -18.26 5.32
N SER A 313 -0.56 -17.69 6.33
CA SER A 313 -1.00 -16.44 6.95
C SER A 313 -1.02 -15.27 5.96
N ILE A 314 -0.02 -15.18 5.07
CA ILE A 314 -0.01 -14.18 3.98
C ILE A 314 -1.22 -14.35 3.06
N ARG A 315 -1.59 -15.59 2.68
CA ARG A 315 -2.71 -15.83 1.76
C ARG A 315 -4.08 -15.63 2.38
N THR A 316 -4.25 -15.99 3.64
CA THR A 316 -5.58 -16.07 4.25
C THR A 316 -5.93 -14.86 5.10
N ASP A 317 -4.94 -14.30 5.80
CA ASP A 317 -5.19 -13.36 6.89
C ASP A 317 -4.67 -11.94 6.57
N ALA A 318 -3.75 -11.82 5.61
CA ALA A 318 -3.13 -10.55 5.26
C ALA A 318 -3.98 -9.74 4.27
N ASP A 319 -4.23 -8.47 4.58
CA ASP A 319 -5.04 -7.55 3.78
C ASP A 319 -4.20 -6.49 3.04
N GLY A 320 -2.88 -6.50 3.23
CA GLY A 320 -1.95 -5.56 2.60
C GLY A 320 -2.00 -4.15 3.20
N ASN A 321 -2.55 -4.02 4.42
CA ASN A 321 -2.54 -2.77 5.18
C ASN A 321 -1.48 -2.81 6.31
N PRO A 322 -0.86 -1.66 6.65
CA PRO A 322 0.06 -1.54 7.78
C PRO A 322 -0.53 -1.96 9.14
N PHE A 323 0.35 -2.17 10.13
CA PHE A 323 -0.06 -2.39 11.51
C PHE A 323 -0.87 -1.21 12.09
N PRO A 324 -1.72 -1.46 13.11
CA PRO A 324 -2.53 -0.41 13.73
C PRO A 324 -1.73 0.75 14.34
N ASP A 325 -0.51 0.51 14.80
CA ASP A 325 0.38 1.47 15.44
C ASP A 325 1.40 2.11 14.49
N THR A 326 1.49 1.64 13.25
CA THR A 326 2.28 2.27 12.19
C THR A 326 1.52 3.45 11.61
N ASP A 327 2.07 4.65 11.77
CA ASP A 327 1.57 5.84 11.09
C ASP A 327 2.01 5.83 9.63
N ALA A 328 1.03 5.86 8.72
CA ALA A 328 1.24 5.65 7.30
C ALA A 328 0.52 6.71 6.44
N PRO A 329 1.05 7.03 5.24
CA PRO A 329 0.37 7.90 4.28
C PRO A 329 -0.91 7.26 3.74
N VAL A 330 -1.77 8.06 3.09
CA VAL A 330 -3.03 7.54 2.51
C VAL A 330 -2.77 6.42 1.51
N SER A 331 -1.72 6.55 0.70
CA SER A 331 -1.34 5.61 -0.36
C SER A 331 -0.97 4.21 0.15
N ALA A 332 -0.63 4.07 1.44
CA ALA A 332 -0.27 2.78 2.03
C ALA A 332 -1.49 1.90 2.34
N PHE A 333 -2.71 2.45 2.32
CA PHE A 333 -3.92 1.73 2.69
C PHE A 333 -4.73 1.27 1.49
N ASN A 334 -5.26 0.06 1.56
CA ASN A 334 -6.30 -0.48 0.69
C ASN A 334 -7.60 -0.67 1.50
N PHE A 335 -8.47 0.34 1.47
CA PHE A 335 -9.72 0.32 2.23
C PHE A 335 -10.72 -0.74 1.73
N SER A 336 -10.67 -1.12 0.45
CA SER A 336 -11.57 -2.13 -0.13
C SER A 336 -11.29 -3.54 0.39
N ARG A 337 -10.13 -3.77 1.00
CA ARG A 337 -9.78 -5.04 1.64
C ARG A 337 -9.82 -4.99 3.17
N MET A 338 -10.14 -3.84 3.76
CA MET A 338 -10.21 -3.72 5.22
C MET A 338 -11.48 -4.37 5.76
N GLU A 339 -11.29 -5.19 6.79
CA GLU A 339 -12.39 -5.74 7.57
C GLU A 339 -13.00 -4.70 8.52
N SER A 340 -14.34 -4.75 8.66
CA SER A 340 -15.08 -3.91 9.59
C SER A 340 -14.52 -4.03 11.01
N GLY A 341 -14.26 -2.89 11.65
CA GLY A 341 -13.70 -2.82 12.99
C GLY A 341 -12.18 -2.74 13.07
N ARG A 342 -11.45 -2.91 11.94
CA ARG A 342 -9.99 -2.77 11.89
C ARG A 342 -9.55 -1.39 12.41
N ILE A 343 -8.52 -1.38 13.25
CA ILE A 343 -7.85 -0.15 13.70
C ILE A 343 -6.64 0.11 12.80
N PHE A 344 -6.43 1.36 12.41
CA PHE A 344 -5.29 1.79 11.61
C PHE A 344 -4.90 3.23 11.94
N THR A 345 -3.65 3.60 11.69
CA THR A 345 -3.15 4.97 11.91
C THR A 345 -2.74 5.59 10.58
N MET A 346 -3.45 6.64 10.18
CA MET A 346 -3.26 7.30 8.90
C MET A 346 -3.02 8.78 9.12
N ALA A 347 -1.88 9.27 8.63
CA ALA A 347 -1.46 10.66 8.69
C ALA A 347 -1.61 11.29 10.10
N GLY A 348 -1.06 10.62 11.10
CA GLY A 348 -1.00 11.08 12.50
C GLY A 348 -2.28 10.87 13.31
N GLU A 349 -3.34 10.31 12.73
CA GLU A 349 -4.60 10.05 13.43
C GLU A 349 -4.97 8.56 13.37
N GLN A 350 -5.39 8.01 14.51
CA GLN A 350 -5.86 6.63 14.58
C GLN A 350 -7.37 6.56 14.33
N TYR A 351 -7.75 5.67 13.42
CA TYR A 351 -9.12 5.43 13.00
C TYR A 351 -9.52 3.97 13.23
N ARG A 352 -10.83 3.76 13.21
CA ARG A 352 -11.49 2.48 13.08
C ARG A 352 -12.23 2.47 11.75
N TYR A 353 -11.97 1.47 10.92
CA TYR A 353 -12.74 1.21 9.71
C TYR A 353 -14.14 0.71 10.08
N LEU A 354 -15.18 1.29 9.49
CA LEU A 354 -16.56 0.91 9.78
C LEU A 354 -17.12 0.03 8.68
N GLU A 355 -17.16 0.50 7.45
CA GLU A 355 -17.75 -0.25 6.34
C GLU A 355 -17.36 0.29 4.96
N ASP A 356 -17.52 -0.58 3.97
CA ASP A 356 -17.63 -0.22 2.57
C ASP A 356 -19.05 0.29 2.28
N MET A 357 -19.16 1.53 1.82
CA MET A 357 -20.43 2.18 1.45
C MET A 357 -20.80 2.01 -0.02
N GLY A 358 -19.96 1.31 -0.80
CA GLY A 358 -20.08 1.15 -2.24
C GLY A 358 -19.50 2.33 -3.02
N GLU A 359 -19.31 2.13 -4.33
CA GLU A 359 -18.76 3.14 -5.24
C GLU A 359 -17.38 3.68 -4.83
N GLY A 360 -16.58 2.86 -4.13
CA GLY A 360 -15.27 3.23 -3.58
C GLY A 360 -15.31 4.11 -2.32
N ASN A 361 -16.51 4.36 -1.78
CA ASN A 361 -16.68 5.15 -0.57
C ASN A 361 -16.55 4.25 0.66
N HIS A 362 -15.78 4.69 1.64
CA HIS A 362 -15.52 3.97 2.87
C HIS A 362 -15.82 4.86 4.07
N MET A 363 -16.54 4.32 5.07
CA MET A 363 -16.79 5.03 6.31
C MET A 363 -15.74 4.66 7.36
N ILE A 364 -15.13 5.68 7.95
CA ILE A 364 -14.16 5.54 9.03
C ILE A 364 -14.54 6.44 10.20
N ILE A 365 -14.17 6.05 11.41
CA ILE A 365 -14.39 6.86 12.61
C ILE A 365 -13.10 6.98 13.39
N ARG A 366 -12.82 8.16 13.93
CA ARG A 366 -11.67 8.35 14.80
C ARG A 366 -11.74 7.40 15.99
N SER A 367 -10.63 6.78 16.36
CA SER A 367 -10.57 5.81 17.47
C SER A 367 -10.84 6.48 18.82
N LYS A 368 -10.25 7.66 19.04
CA LYS A 368 -10.41 8.45 20.27
C LYS A 368 -11.55 9.46 20.17
N GLY A 369 -12.29 9.67 21.27
CA GLY A 369 -13.23 10.77 21.41
C GLY A 369 -12.56 12.16 21.47
N PHE A 370 -13.37 13.19 21.30
CA PHE A 370 -13.04 14.61 21.41
C PHE A 370 -13.68 15.20 22.65
N HIS A 371 -12.86 15.69 23.59
CA HIS A 371 -13.39 16.31 24.79
C HIS A 371 -13.93 17.72 24.52
N MET A 372 -15.25 17.89 24.48
CA MET A 372 -15.88 19.15 24.05
C MET A 372 -15.47 20.39 24.87
N MET A 373 -15.01 20.22 26.11
CA MET A 373 -14.64 21.34 26.99
C MET A 373 -13.16 21.73 26.95
N THR A 374 -12.27 20.83 26.50
CA THR A 374 -10.81 21.09 26.51
C THR A 374 -10.14 20.86 25.16
N GLU A 375 -10.79 20.15 24.25
CA GLU A 375 -10.27 19.85 22.93
C GLU A 375 -10.99 20.68 21.86
N VAL A 376 -10.39 20.67 20.67
CA VAL A 376 -10.74 21.51 19.55
C VAL A 376 -12.08 21.07 18.92
N PRO A 377 -12.99 21.98 18.54
CA PRO A 377 -14.22 21.64 17.83
C PRO A 377 -13.97 20.78 16.58
N ILE A 378 -14.88 19.82 16.29
CA ILE A 378 -14.80 18.89 15.15
C ILE A 378 -14.41 19.54 13.81
N HIS A 379 -14.91 20.74 13.51
CA HIS A 379 -14.61 21.44 12.26
C HIS A 379 -13.19 22.00 12.18
N ILE A 380 -12.60 22.36 13.33
CA ILE A 380 -11.20 22.81 13.40
C ILE A 380 -10.27 21.58 13.36
N TRP A 381 -10.63 20.47 14.01
CA TRP A 381 -9.91 19.20 13.84
C TRP A 381 -9.91 18.75 12.38
N TYR A 382 -11.09 18.78 11.75
CA TYR A 382 -11.19 18.46 10.33
C TYR A 382 -10.24 19.34 9.51
N GLY A 383 -10.24 20.66 9.73
CA GLY A 383 -9.33 21.59 9.04
C GLY A 383 -7.85 21.48 9.41
N SER A 384 -7.47 20.62 10.36
CA SER A 384 -6.07 20.30 10.69
C SER A 384 -5.61 18.94 10.16
N LEU A 385 -6.48 18.21 9.47
CA LEU A 385 -6.10 16.94 8.85
C LEU A 385 -5.04 17.16 7.77
N ASP A 386 -4.25 16.12 7.53
CA ASP A 386 -3.27 16.12 6.46
C ASP A 386 -3.94 16.40 5.08
N PRO A 387 -3.31 17.18 4.18
CA PRO A 387 -3.84 17.45 2.85
C PRO A 387 -4.23 16.20 2.05
N GLU A 388 -3.51 15.08 2.18
CA GLU A 388 -3.85 13.83 1.49
C GLU A 388 -5.17 13.26 2.00
N VAL A 389 -5.40 13.31 3.31
CA VAL A 389 -6.66 12.88 3.91
C VAL A 389 -7.81 13.80 3.46
N HIS A 390 -7.57 15.10 3.40
CA HIS A 390 -8.56 16.06 2.88
C HIS A 390 -8.94 15.79 1.42
N ALA A 391 -7.98 15.37 0.60
CA ALA A 391 -8.21 15.10 -0.81
C ALA A 391 -9.26 13.99 -0.98
N ILE A 392 -9.15 12.91 -0.20
CA ILE A 392 -10.01 11.73 -0.31
C ILE A 392 -11.36 11.86 0.42
N VAL A 393 -11.53 12.82 1.34
CA VAL A 393 -12.81 13.00 2.05
C VAL A 393 -13.92 13.39 1.09
N GLN A 394 -15.08 12.74 1.24
CA GLN A 394 -16.25 12.92 0.40
C GLN A 394 -17.24 13.94 0.97
N PRO A 395 -17.98 14.66 0.10
CA PRO A 395 -19.00 15.59 0.54
C PRO A 395 -20.18 14.85 1.16
N VAL A 396 -20.55 15.22 2.38
CA VAL A 396 -21.74 14.68 3.06
C VAL A 396 -22.85 15.72 3.07
N GLY A 397 -24.06 15.27 2.72
CA GLY A 397 -25.24 16.12 2.66
C GLY A 397 -26.04 16.13 3.96
N ASN A 398 -26.82 17.20 4.15
CA ASN A 398 -27.99 17.21 5.03
C ASN A 398 -27.74 16.73 6.48
N LEU A 399 -26.76 17.30 7.17
CA LEU A 399 -26.48 17.05 8.61
C LEU A 399 -27.55 17.66 9.55
N GLY A 400 -28.79 17.85 9.09
CA GLY A 400 -29.89 18.34 9.90
C GLY A 400 -30.20 17.40 11.06
N SER A 401 -30.65 17.94 12.19
CA SER A 401 -30.99 17.13 13.37
C SER A 401 -32.37 16.49 13.20
N VAL A 402 -32.41 15.21 12.87
CA VAL A 402 -33.59 14.37 13.07
C VAL A 402 -33.80 14.19 14.57
N ASN A 403 -35.06 14.23 15.03
CA ASN A 403 -35.39 14.07 16.44
C ASN A 403 -36.37 12.91 16.60
N THR A 404 -35.99 11.90 17.40
CA THR A 404 -36.80 10.69 17.61
C THR A 404 -37.86 10.85 18.71
N GLY A 405 -37.91 11.99 19.39
CA GLY A 405 -38.66 12.14 20.65
C GLY A 405 -37.96 11.46 21.85
N VAL A 406 -38.66 11.36 22.97
CA VAL A 406 -38.10 10.94 24.27
C VAL A 406 -37.78 9.45 24.32
N VAL A 407 -36.54 9.10 24.71
CA VAL A 407 -35.98 7.74 24.84
C VAL A 407 -36.87 6.74 25.59
N GLY A 408 -37.66 7.20 26.56
CA GLY A 408 -38.48 6.33 27.42
C GLY A 408 -39.53 5.48 26.72
N ASN A 409 -39.86 5.79 25.46
CA ASN A 409 -40.83 5.03 24.65
C ASN A 409 -40.17 4.06 23.65
N MET A 410 -38.84 4.00 23.60
CA MET A 410 -38.10 3.16 22.66
C MET A 410 -38.04 1.71 23.14
N THR A 411 -38.32 0.78 22.23
CA THR A 411 -38.11 -0.66 22.48
C THR A 411 -36.78 -1.11 21.89
N TRP A 412 -36.24 -2.19 22.45
CA TRP A 412 -34.91 -2.70 22.11
C TRP A 412 -35.01 -4.12 21.60
N GLU A 413 -34.20 -4.46 20.61
CA GLU A 413 -34.08 -5.83 20.13
C GLU A 413 -33.65 -6.74 21.27
N ASN A 414 -34.24 -7.94 21.32
CA ASN A 414 -33.97 -8.97 22.32
C ASN A 414 -34.11 -8.49 23.78
N GLY A 415 -34.77 -7.35 24.02
CA GLY A 415 -34.99 -6.78 25.34
C GLY A 415 -33.75 -6.18 26.02
N VAL A 416 -32.61 -6.06 25.31
CA VAL A 416 -31.38 -5.49 25.88
C VAL A 416 -31.41 -3.97 25.78
N GLN A 417 -31.78 -3.32 26.87
CA GLN A 417 -31.89 -1.86 26.93
C GLN A 417 -30.57 -1.17 26.55
N GLY A 418 -30.62 -0.23 25.62
CA GLY A 418 -29.45 0.52 25.15
C GLY A 418 -28.67 -0.15 24.03
N TRP A 419 -28.97 -1.40 23.65
CA TRP A 419 -28.19 -2.10 22.64
C TRP A 419 -28.60 -1.73 21.21
N ILE A 420 -29.58 -2.41 20.62
CA ILE A 420 -30.07 -2.12 19.28
C ILE A 420 -31.53 -1.65 19.40
N PRO A 421 -31.84 -0.38 19.07
CA PRO A 421 -33.19 0.13 19.17
C PRO A 421 -34.07 -0.31 18.00
N ASN A 422 -35.36 -0.48 18.27
CA ASN A 422 -36.39 -0.59 17.23
C ASN A 422 -36.78 0.81 16.79
N LEU A 423 -36.22 1.26 15.66
CA LEU A 423 -36.43 2.59 15.10
C LEU A 423 -37.75 2.66 14.31
N ASP A 424 -38.40 3.83 14.32
CA ASP A 424 -39.43 4.16 13.35
C ASP A 424 -38.81 4.51 11.99
N SER A 425 -39.64 4.71 10.96
CA SER A 425 -39.16 4.95 9.59
C SER A 425 -38.29 6.22 9.49
N ILE A 426 -38.61 7.27 10.24
CA ILE A 426 -37.88 8.54 10.17
C ILE A 426 -36.48 8.38 10.78
N ALA A 427 -36.36 7.74 11.95
CA ALA A 427 -35.08 7.52 12.59
C ALA A 427 -34.24 6.45 11.86
N ALA A 428 -34.88 5.47 11.21
CA ALA A 428 -34.20 4.47 10.41
C ALA A 428 -33.66 5.03 9.09
N GLU A 429 -34.30 6.05 8.51
CA GLU A 429 -33.88 6.74 7.29
C GLU A 429 -32.87 7.87 7.56
N ASP A 430 -32.64 8.25 8.82
CA ASP A 430 -31.57 9.17 9.24
C ASP A 430 -30.21 8.46 9.15
N LEU A 431 -29.71 8.27 7.93
CA LEU A 431 -28.41 7.69 7.63
C LEU A 431 -27.48 8.75 7.05
N THR A 432 -26.19 8.63 7.30
CA THR A 432 -25.19 9.52 6.70
C THR A 432 -24.72 8.94 5.37
N THR A 433 -24.84 9.72 4.28
CA THR A 433 -24.48 9.30 2.92
C THR A 433 -23.68 10.38 2.19
N VAL A 434 -22.96 9.98 1.15
CA VAL A 434 -22.32 10.92 0.20
C VAL A 434 -23.40 11.72 -0.54
N ASN A 435 -23.13 13.01 -0.76
CA ASN A 435 -23.98 13.89 -1.56
C ASN A 435 -23.09 14.89 -2.33
N GLU A 436 -22.78 14.57 -3.57
CA GLU A 436 -21.89 15.39 -4.41
C GLU A 436 -22.53 16.70 -4.88
N GLU A 437 -23.86 16.75 -5.02
CA GLU A 437 -24.55 17.91 -5.60
C GLU A 437 -24.60 19.11 -4.64
N ILE A 438 -24.85 18.86 -3.35
CA ILE A 438 -25.09 19.90 -2.34
C ILE A 438 -24.35 19.67 -1.01
N GLY A 439 -23.64 18.55 -0.87
CA GLY A 439 -22.87 18.24 0.34
C GLY A 439 -21.60 19.07 0.47
N THR A 440 -20.97 18.97 1.63
CA THR A 440 -19.67 19.59 1.91
C THR A 440 -18.72 18.56 2.50
N LYS A 441 -17.46 18.56 2.05
CA LYS A 441 -16.40 17.73 2.62
C LYS A 441 -16.15 18.17 4.07
N GLN A 442 -16.52 17.33 5.03
CA GLN A 442 -16.44 17.64 6.46
C GLN A 442 -16.49 16.37 7.30
N ALA A 443 -16.01 16.48 8.54
CA ALA A 443 -16.25 15.49 9.58
C ALA A 443 -17.67 15.60 10.16
N PHE A 444 -18.23 14.49 10.62
CA PHE A 444 -19.57 14.43 11.20
C PHE A 444 -19.64 13.49 12.41
N ASN A 445 -20.67 13.67 13.26
CA ASN A 445 -21.01 12.66 14.27
C ASN A 445 -22.02 11.68 13.66
N LEU A 446 -21.87 10.38 13.97
CA LEU A 446 -22.81 9.35 13.53
C LEU A 446 -24.24 9.64 14.02
N THR A 447 -25.23 9.15 13.28
CA THR A 447 -26.64 9.14 13.71
C THR A 447 -26.96 7.94 14.59
N LEU A 448 -28.15 7.97 15.19
CA LEU A 448 -28.76 6.77 15.75
C LEU A 448 -29.00 5.69 14.67
N GLY A 449 -29.39 6.09 13.46
CA GLY A 449 -29.60 5.17 12.33
C GLY A 449 -28.30 4.44 11.94
N ASP A 450 -27.21 5.18 11.78
CA ASP A 450 -25.87 4.68 11.47
C ASP A 450 -25.42 3.69 12.54
N VAL A 451 -25.42 4.07 13.82
CA VAL A 451 -24.99 3.18 14.92
C VAL A 451 -25.85 1.92 15.00
N THR A 452 -27.16 2.05 14.78
CA THR A 452 -28.09 0.90 14.78
C THR A 452 -27.79 -0.05 13.62
N ARG A 453 -27.57 0.50 12.42
CA ARG A 453 -27.26 -0.26 11.20
C ARG A 453 -25.90 -0.95 11.30
N LEU A 454 -24.87 -0.23 11.72
CA LEU A 454 -23.52 -0.75 11.95
C LEU A 454 -23.52 -1.88 12.99
N SER A 455 -24.31 -1.78 14.06
CA SER A 455 -24.45 -2.88 15.02
C SER A 455 -25.21 -4.08 14.48
N ARG A 456 -26.27 -3.88 13.71
CA ARG A 456 -27.00 -5.00 13.07
C ARG A 456 -26.13 -5.75 12.06
N ASN A 457 -25.24 -5.03 11.39
CA ASN A 457 -24.34 -5.58 10.39
C ASN A 457 -23.05 -6.18 10.98
N GLY A 458 -22.89 -6.18 12.31
CA GLY A 458 -21.74 -6.78 12.99
C GLY A 458 -20.48 -5.91 13.07
N VAL A 459 -20.50 -4.68 12.52
CA VAL A 459 -19.39 -3.72 12.67
C VAL A 459 -19.15 -3.36 14.14
N PHE A 460 -20.25 -3.24 14.88
CA PHE A 460 -20.26 -3.25 16.34
C PHE A 460 -21.04 -4.47 16.80
N SER A 461 -20.34 -5.59 16.95
CA SER A 461 -20.87 -6.89 17.39
C SER A 461 -21.22 -6.91 18.88
N SER A 462 -20.65 -6.02 19.68
CA SER A 462 -20.98 -5.87 21.10
C SER A 462 -21.00 -4.40 21.55
N PRO A 463 -21.64 -4.08 22.70
CA PRO A 463 -21.59 -2.74 23.28
C PRO A 463 -20.17 -2.20 23.39
N GLU A 464 -19.23 -3.04 23.82
CA GLU A 464 -17.85 -2.67 24.08
C GLU A 464 -17.15 -2.10 22.83
N GLU A 465 -17.48 -2.59 21.64
CA GLU A 465 -16.88 -2.13 20.39
C GLU A 465 -17.31 -0.71 19.98
N ARG A 466 -18.43 -0.20 20.52
CA ARG A 466 -18.86 1.19 20.31
C ARG A 466 -18.08 2.19 21.17
N ILE A 467 -17.39 1.72 22.21
CA ILE A 467 -16.67 2.59 23.13
C ILE A 467 -15.48 3.24 22.38
N ALA A 468 -15.24 4.52 22.63
CA ALA A 468 -14.05 5.19 22.12
C ALA A 468 -12.79 4.63 22.82
N SER A 469 -11.62 4.67 22.18
CA SER A 469 -10.40 4.06 22.75
C SER A 469 -9.95 4.66 24.09
N ASP A 470 -10.42 5.86 24.42
CA ASP A 470 -10.21 6.53 25.71
C ASP A 470 -11.31 6.26 26.75
N GLY A 471 -12.25 5.34 26.45
CA GLY A 471 -13.32 4.91 27.36
C GLY A 471 -14.46 5.91 27.52
N ARG A 472 -14.49 6.98 26.72
CA ARG A 472 -15.44 8.09 26.91
C ARG A 472 -16.76 7.89 26.17
N ALA A 473 -17.80 8.51 26.73
CA ALA A 473 -19.12 8.58 26.10
C ALA A 473 -19.11 9.64 25.00
N TRP A 474 -19.75 9.36 23.87
CA TRP A 474 -19.76 10.26 22.72
C TRP A 474 -21.16 10.47 22.13
N MET A 475 -21.41 11.69 21.67
CA MET A 475 -22.70 12.17 21.19
C MET A 475 -22.96 11.80 19.74
N LEU A 476 -24.22 11.50 19.44
CA LEU A 476 -24.75 11.30 18.09
C LEU A 476 -25.37 12.59 17.57
N ARG A 477 -25.48 12.74 16.24
CA ARG A 477 -26.16 13.90 15.63
C ARG A 477 -27.68 13.88 15.82
N THR A 478 -28.27 12.70 16.04
CA THR A 478 -29.71 12.50 16.20
C THR A 478 -30.19 12.98 17.58
N GLY A 479 -31.22 13.82 17.60
CA GLY A 479 -31.86 14.35 18.80
C GLY A 479 -32.76 13.32 19.49
N ALA A 480 -32.84 13.39 20.82
CA ALA A 480 -33.63 12.51 21.69
C ALA A 480 -34.79 13.25 22.40
N GLY A 481 -35.37 14.25 21.73
CA GLY A 481 -36.44 15.09 22.26
C GLY A 481 -35.96 16.19 23.19
N SER A 482 -36.82 16.55 24.15
CA SER A 482 -36.54 17.56 25.17
C SER A 482 -37.12 17.16 26.52
N SER A 483 -36.42 17.48 27.60
CA SER A 483 -36.94 17.38 28.98
C SER A 483 -37.10 18.79 29.54
N GLY A 484 -38.33 19.32 29.52
CA GLY A 484 -38.58 20.73 29.84
C GLY A 484 -37.86 21.66 28.85
N PRO A 485 -37.07 22.66 29.32
CA PRO A 485 -36.35 23.59 28.45
C PRO A 485 -35.04 23.02 27.87
N ILE A 486 -34.69 21.77 28.19
CA ILE A 486 -33.41 21.15 27.82
C ILE A 486 -33.61 20.23 26.62
N SER A 487 -32.92 20.52 25.51
CA SER A 487 -32.80 19.62 24.37
C SER A 487 -31.91 18.42 24.73
N LEU A 488 -32.31 17.24 24.27
CA LEU A 488 -31.57 16.00 24.47
C LEU A 488 -31.03 15.50 23.14
N SER A 489 -29.85 14.88 23.18
CA SER A 489 -29.25 14.15 22.07
C SER A 489 -28.99 12.71 22.46
N TRP A 490 -28.97 11.81 21.47
CA TRP A 490 -28.49 10.46 21.66
C TRP A 490 -26.99 10.45 21.89
N ARG A 491 -26.53 9.49 22.68
CA ARG A 491 -25.11 9.20 22.89
C ARG A 491 -24.87 7.72 23.04
N VAL A 492 -23.64 7.31 22.75
CA VAL A 492 -23.07 6.06 23.23
C VAL A 492 -22.42 6.32 24.59
N GLY A 493 -22.83 5.60 25.62
CA GLY A 493 -22.25 5.70 26.96
C GLY A 493 -20.86 5.06 27.05
N ALA A 494 -20.16 5.31 28.15
CA ALA A 494 -18.86 4.67 28.46
C ALA A 494 -18.94 3.14 28.64
N ASN A 495 -20.16 2.58 28.65
CA ASN A 495 -20.45 1.15 28.65
C ASN A 495 -20.92 0.65 27.27
N GLY A 496 -20.81 1.46 26.21
CA GLY A 496 -21.23 1.10 24.86
C GLY A 496 -22.73 1.19 24.57
N LEU A 497 -23.56 1.38 25.60
CA LEU A 497 -25.01 1.41 25.47
C LEU A 497 -25.53 2.80 25.11
N LEU A 498 -26.55 2.82 24.25
CA LEU A 498 -27.27 4.02 23.84
C LEU A 498 -28.09 4.59 24.99
N SER A 499 -28.00 5.91 25.16
CA SER A 499 -28.79 6.68 26.11
C SER A 499 -29.00 8.11 25.60
N SER A 500 -29.87 8.89 26.24
CA SER A 500 -29.95 10.34 26.01
C SER A 500 -29.18 11.14 27.03
N ALA A 501 -28.63 12.27 26.60
CA ALA A 501 -28.01 13.27 27.45
C ALA A 501 -28.41 14.67 27.02
N SER A 502 -28.26 15.67 27.91
CA SER A 502 -28.51 17.05 27.53
C SER A 502 -27.53 17.48 26.43
N SER A 503 -28.04 18.12 25.40
CA SER A 503 -27.24 18.61 24.28
C SER A 503 -26.46 19.89 24.63
N ASN A 504 -26.53 20.35 25.89
CA ASN A 504 -25.82 21.52 26.37
C ASN A 504 -24.44 21.11 26.89
N PRO A 505 -23.34 21.49 26.20
CA PRO A 505 -21.98 21.14 26.61
C PRO A 505 -21.65 21.64 28.02
N ALA A 506 -22.24 22.76 28.44
CA ALA A 506 -22.01 23.34 29.77
C ALA A 506 -22.67 22.54 30.91
N GLN A 507 -23.59 21.60 30.61
CA GLN A 507 -24.29 20.80 31.63
C GLN A 507 -23.81 19.36 31.73
N HIS A 508 -22.99 18.86 30.80
CA HIS A 508 -22.34 17.56 30.91
C HIS A 508 -20.84 17.68 30.74
N MET A 509 -20.11 17.45 31.83
CA MET A 509 -18.65 17.46 31.88
C MET A 509 -18.00 16.25 31.19
N ASP A 510 -18.78 15.32 30.62
CA ASP A 510 -18.30 14.02 30.10
C ASP A 510 -18.87 13.63 28.72
N SER A 511 -19.50 14.56 27.97
CA SER A 511 -20.10 14.24 26.67
C SER A 511 -19.24 14.73 25.52
N ASP A 512 -18.61 13.77 24.84
CA ASP A 512 -17.58 14.00 23.84
C ASP A 512 -18.11 13.82 22.42
N GLN A 513 -17.33 14.20 21.42
CA GLN A 513 -17.63 13.91 20.01
C GLN A 513 -16.74 12.78 19.52
N ARG A 514 -17.19 12.00 18.53
CA ARG A 514 -16.33 10.97 17.91
C ARG A 514 -16.49 11.10 16.40
N PRO A 515 -15.64 11.90 15.74
CA PRO A 515 -15.85 12.27 14.36
C PRO A 515 -15.64 11.09 13.43
N ALA A 516 -16.52 10.99 12.45
CA ALA A 516 -16.43 10.09 11.32
C ALA A 516 -16.19 10.87 10.03
N LEU A 517 -15.66 10.16 9.04
CA LEU A 517 -15.42 10.60 7.68
C LEU A 517 -15.98 9.55 6.71
N ILE A 518 -16.41 10.01 5.55
CA ILE A 518 -16.53 9.15 4.37
C ILE A 518 -15.36 9.52 3.46
N ILE A 519 -14.58 8.53 3.03
CA ILE A 519 -13.38 8.70 2.20
C ILE A 519 -13.48 7.87 0.92
N ASN A 520 -12.81 8.29 -0.14
CA ASN A 520 -12.70 7.56 -1.41
C ASN A 520 -11.33 7.86 -2.03
N GLN A 521 -10.50 6.83 -2.22
CA GLN A 521 -9.15 6.95 -2.79
C GLN A 521 -9.14 7.03 -4.32
N GLY A 522 -10.25 6.69 -5.00
CA GLY A 522 -10.34 6.62 -6.46
C GLY A 522 -10.79 7.91 -7.15
N ASN A 523 -10.95 9.02 -6.41
CA ASN A 523 -11.51 10.29 -6.91
C ASN A 523 -10.53 11.47 -6.81
#